data_AF-X0SHT0-F1
#
_entry.id   AF-X0SHT0-F1
#
_cell.length_a   1.000
_cell.length_b   1.000
_cell.length_c   1.000
_cell.angle_alpha   90.00
_cell.angle_beta   90.00
_cell.angle_gamma   90.00
#
_symmetry.space_group_name_H-M   'P 1'
#
loop_
_entity.id
_entity.type
_entity.pdbx_description
1 polymer ?
#
loop_
_entity_poly.entity_id
_entity_poly.type
_entity_poly.pdbx_seq_one_letter_code
_entity_poly.pdbx_strand_id
1 'polypeptide(L)'
;MTAELHIDGATVAAPVGVSVFDCAEQVDVHVPTSCHKLGKCRECLVEVATGMELLSERTSEEDSLADGFRLSCRARVVGEAGDIRCHTMRRSEIRVEEGGVSVTVRLDPAVTRRGDTVFLDGQEIATWHGPLHGLAADIGTTTVVLRLVDLEHGSVVAAQSFENPQRFGGSDVMARITYDSNHPGRLLQRTLLGYLRRAIEDFHVPADSIFEM
;
A
#
# COMPACT_ATOMS: atom_id res chain seq x y z
N MET A 1 -15.99 -11.50 29.14
CA MET A 1 -15.27 -10.37 28.51
C MET A 1 -14.99 -10.80 27.09
N THR A 2 -15.27 -9.95 26.10
CA THR A 2 -14.98 -10.22 24.68
C THR A 2 -13.50 -9.88 24.41
N ALA A 3 -12.86 -10.54 23.45
CA ALA A 3 -11.54 -10.14 23.00
C ALA A 3 -11.55 -8.70 22.46
N GLU A 4 -10.40 -8.02 22.51
CA GLU A 4 -10.20 -6.68 21.96
C GLU A 4 -9.17 -6.73 20.83
N LEU A 5 -9.45 -6.00 19.75
CA LEU A 5 -8.52 -5.79 18.64
C LEU A 5 -7.99 -4.37 18.70
N HIS A 6 -6.67 -4.24 18.72
CA HIS A 6 -5.96 -2.99 18.51
C HIS A 6 -5.32 -2.99 17.12
N ILE A 7 -5.74 -2.07 16.25
CA ILE A 7 -5.24 -1.96 14.87
C ILE A 7 -4.99 -0.49 14.50
N ASP A 8 -3.79 -0.19 14.01
CA ASP A 8 -3.37 1.16 13.60
C ASP A 8 -3.68 2.28 14.61
N GLY A 9 -3.58 1.96 15.91
CA GLY A 9 -3.86 2.88 17.01
C GLY A 9 -5.33 2.96 17.44
N ALA A 10 -6.25 2.36 16.67
CA ALA A 10 -7.66 2.22 17.05
C ALA A 10 -7.88 0.94 17.87
N THR A 11 -8.94 0.92 18.68
CA THR A 11 -9.33 -0.24 19.50
C THR A 11 -10.81 -0.54 19.33
N VAL A 12 -11.14 -1.82 19.15
CA VAL A 12 -12.50 -2.30 18.92
C VAL A 12 -12.75 -3.63 19.62
N ALA A 13 -13.99 -3.87 20.05
CA ALA A 13 -14.40 -5.19 20.48
C ALA A 13 -14.28 -6.19 19.31
N ALA A 14 -13.77 -7.38 19.59
CA ALA A 14 -13.47 -8.40 18.60
C ALA A 14 -14.27 -9.68 18.92
N PRO A 15 -15.55 -9.78 18.49
CA PRO A 15 -16.35 -10.97 18.75
C PRO A 15 -15.85 -12.19 17.99
N VAL A 16 -16.00 -13.37 18.59
CA VAL A 16 -15.67 -14.65 17.95
C VAL A 16 -16.39 -14.79 16.60
N GLY A 17 -15.66 -15.24 15.59
CA GLY A 17 -16.10 -15.44 14.21
C GLY A 17 -15.95 -14.21 13.31
N VAL A 18 -15.80 -13.01 13.87
CA VAL A 18 -15.60 -11.76 13.10
C VAL A 18 -14.17 -11.72 12.56
N SER A 19 -13.99 -11.23 11.33
CA SER A 19 -12.65 -11.11 10.75
C SER A 19 -11.93 -9.86 11.25
N VAL A 20 -10.60 -9.89 11.28
CA VAL A 20 -9.79 -8.70 11.59
C VAL A 20 -10.13 -7.54 10.66
N PHE A 21 -10.45 -7.84 9.39
CA PHE A 21 -10.91 -6.85 8.41
C PHE A 21 -12.21 -6.18 8.84
N ASP A 22 -13.22 -6.96 9.21
CA ASP A 22 -14.54 -6.43 9.60
C ASP A 22 -14.47 -5.68 10.94
N CYS A 23 -13.55 -6.06 11.84
CA CYS A 23 -13.26 -5.29 13.05
C CYS A 23 -12.59 -3.95 12.72
N ALA A 24 -11.63 -3.91 11.78
CA ALA A 24 -10.95 -2.68 11.37
C ALA A 24 -11.93 -1.66 10.76
N GLU A 25 -12.87 -2.11 9.92
CA GLU A 25 -13.91 -1.24 9.34
C GLU A 25 -14.82 -0.58 10.40
N GLN A 26 -15.03 -1.21 11.55
CA GLN A 26 -15.86 -0.65 12.63
C GLN A 26 -15.23 0.56 13.33
N VAL A 27 -13.92 0.76 13.16
CA VAL A 27 -13.16 1.85 13.76
C VAL A 27 -12.46 2.72 12.72
N ASP A 28 -13.03 2.78 11.51
CA ASP A 28 -12.58 3.61 10.39
C ASP A 28 -11.12 3.37 9.96
N VAL A 29 -10.56 2.20 10.30
CA VAL A 29 -9.26 1.77 9.77
C VAL A 29 -9.49 1.18 8.39
N HIS A 30 -9.19 1.97 7.36
CA HIS A 30 -9.41 1.57 5.98
C HIS A 30 -8.40 0.53 5.50
N VAL A 31 -8.85 -0.72 5.43
CA VAL A 31 -8.07 -1.83 4.86
C VAL A 31 -8.43 -2.01 3.38
N PRO A 32 -7.48 -1.86 2.44
CA PRO A 32 -7.78 -1.98 1.02
C PRO A 32 -8.16 -3.42 0.60
N THR A 33 -9.06 -3.54 -0.37
CA THR A 33 -9.48 -4.83 -0.92
C THR A 33 -10.05 -4.77 -2.35
N SER A 34 -9.24 -5.08 -3.34
CA SER A 34 -9.67 -5.27 -4.73
C SER A 34 -10.31 -6.64 -5.00
N CYS A 35 -10.13 -7.61 -4.11
CA CYS A 35 -10.68 -8.97 -4.27
C CYS A 35 -11.95 -9.23 -3.46
N HIS A 36 -12.58 -8.20 -2.90
CA HIS A 36 -13.77 -8.34 -2.04
C HIS A 36 -13.61 -9.39 -0.93
N LYS A 37 -12.56 -9.25 -0.11
CA LYS A 37 -12.28 -10.13 1.05
C LYS A 37 -12.02 -11.61 0.67
N LEU A 38 -11.67 -11.92 -0.59
CA LEU A 38 -11.40 -13.29 -1.07
C LEU A 38 -9.99 -13.82 -0.76
N GLY A 39 -9.12 -13.05 -0.11
CA GLY A 39 -7.73 -13.46 0.18
C GLY A 39 -6.78 -13.47 -1.03
N LYS A 40 -7.23 -13.01 -2.21
CA LYS A 40 -6.47 -13.13 -3.47
C LYS A 40 -5.60 -11.93 -3.81
N CYS A 41 -6.03 -10.71 -3.45
CA CYS A 41 -5.30 -9.48 -3.77
C CYS A 41 -4.11 -9.19 -2.83
N ARG A 42 -4.17 -9.70 -1.59
CA ARG A 42 -3.20 -9.45 -0.51
C ARG A 42 -3.06 -7.98 -0.06
N GLU A 43 -3.91 -7.09 -0.52
CA GLU A 43 -3.97 -5.70 -0.05
C GLU A 43 -4.33 -5.62 1.43
N CYS A 44 -5.16 -6.54 1.91
CA CYS A 44 -5.60 -6.65 3.30
C CYS A 44 -4.55 -7.26 4.27
N LEU A 45 -3.28 -7.26 3.88
CA LEU A 45 -2.17 -7.77 4.68
C LEU A 45 -2.04 -6.97 5.99
N VAL A 46 -1.89 -7.69 7.10
CA VAL A 46 -1.59 -7.14 8.43
C VAL A 46 -0.44 -7.88 9.08
N GLU A 47 0.35 -7.17 9.86
CA GLU A 47 1.34 -7.76 10.76
C GLU A 47 0.75 -7.82 12.17
N VAL A 48 0.66 -9.02 12.73
CA VAL A 48 0.15 -9.31 14.06
C VAL A 48 1.31 -9.33 15.03
N ALA A 49 1.36 -8.35 15.92
CA ALA A 49 2.39 -8.21 16.94
C ALA A 49 2.12 -9.13 18.15
N THR A 50 0.86 -9.24 18.59
CA THR A 50 0.45 -10.12 19.70
C THR A 50 -0.97 -10.68 19.47
N GLY A 51 -1.30 -11.79 20.13
CA GLY A 51 -2.64 -12.40 20.06
C GLY A 51 -2.89 -13.22 18.80
N MET A 52 -1.83 -13.77 18.18
CA MET A 52 -1.96 -14.65 17.01
C MET A 52 -2.74 -15.93 17.34
N GLU A 53 -2.58 -16.43 18.56
CA GLU A 53 -3.27 -17.59 19.12
C GLU A 53 -4.77 -17.38 19.32
N LEU A 54 -5.22 -16.13 19.32
CA LEU A 54 -6.65 -15.76 19.39
C LEU A 54 -7.31 -15.70 18.01
N LEU A 55 -6.55 -15.94 16.94
CA LEU A 55 -7.02 -15.96 15.56
C LEU A 55 -7.18 -17.40 15.06
N SER A 56 -8.07 -17.57 14.09
CA SER A 56 -8.32 -18.84 13.41
C SER A 56 -7.04 -19.36 12.75
N GLU A 57 -7.02 -20.68 12.51
CA GLU A 57 -5.99 -21.29 11.68
C GLU A 57 -5.85 -20.58 10.32
N ARG A 58 -4.65 -20.70 9.75
CA ARG A 58 -4.35 -20.11 8.45
C ARG A 58 -5.13 -20.80 7.35
N THR A 59 -5.61 -20.03 6.39
CA THR A 59 -6.19 -20.56 5.15
C THR A 59 -5.11 -20.72 4.09
N SER A 60 -5.38 -21.48 3.02
CA SER A 60 -4.39 -21.73 1.95
C SER A 60 -3.94 -20.46 1.22
N GLU A 61 -4.74 -19.39 1.25
CA GLU A 61 -4.32 -18.08 0.73
C GLU A 61 -3.19 -17.44 1.54
N GLU A 62 -2.97 -17.89 2.78
CA GLU A 62 -1.96 -17.39 3.72
C GLU A 62 -0.69 -18.26 3.76
N ASP A 63 -0.65 -19.41 3.06
CA ASP A 63 0.49 -20.35 3.05
C ASP A 63 1.81 -19.68 2.66
N SER A 64 1.71 -18.69 1.79
CA SER A 64 2.84 -17.92 1.28
C SER A 64 3.34 -16.82 2.23
N LEU A 65 2.66 -16.55 3.34
CA LEU A 65 3.03 -15.46 4.25
C LEU A 65 4.03 -15.94 5.32
N ALA A 66 5.04 -15.13 5.64
CA ALA A 66 5.87 -15.38 6.82
C ALA A 66 5.05 -15.39 8.11
N ASP A 67 5.64 -15.94 9.16
CA ASP A 67 5.10 -15.87 10.51
C ASP A 67 4.89 -14.40 10.94
N GLY A 68 3.89 -14.16 11.79
CA GLY A 68 3.49 -12.81 12.19
C GLY A 68 2.58 -12.10 11.17
N PHE A 69 2.56 -12.50 9.90
CA PHE A 69 1.66 -11.90 8.90
C PHE A 69 0.36 -12.68 8.73
N ARG A 70 -0.75 -11.97 8.50
CA ARG A 70 -2.06 -12.54 8.17
C ARG A 70 -2.74 -11.72 7.09
N LEU A 71 -3.69 -12.32 6.38
CA LEU A 71 -4.67 -11.57 5.60
C LEU A 71 -5.84 -11.25 6.53
N SER A 72 -6.08 -9.97 6.83
CA SER A 72 -7.12 -9.57 7.78
C SER A 72 -8.52 -10.06 7.40
N CYS A 73 -8.78 -10.26 6.09
CA CYS A 73 -10.05 -10.81 5.60
C CYS A 73 -10.20 -12.34 5.79
N ARG A 74 -9.12 -13.04 6.13
CA ARG A 74 -9.07 -14.49 6.39
C ARG A 74 -8.87 -14.81 7.87
N ALA A 75 -8.17 -13.94 8.59
CA ALA A 75 -7.98 -14.05 10.04
C ALA A 75 -9.28 -13.74 10.79
N ARG A 76 -9.91 -14.76 11.37
CA ARG A 76 -11.10 -14.62 12.21
C ARG A 76 -10.76 -14.75 13.68
N VAL A 77 -11.44 -14.01 14.54
CA VAL A 77 -11.27 -14.13 15.99
C VAL A 77 -11.86 -15.46 16.46
N VAL A 78 -11.10 -16.23 17.23
CA VAL A 78 -11.55 -17.48 17.87
C VAL A 78 -11.43 -17.43 19.39
N GLY A 79 -10.58 -16.56 19.92
CA GLY A 79 -10.46 -16.33 21.35
C GLY A 79 -11.67 -15.61 21.94
N GLU A 80 -12.21 -16.11 23.05
CA GLU A 80 -13.34 -15.46 23.74
C GLU A 80 -12.91 -14.19 24.50
N ALA A 81 -11.65 -14.12 24.94
CA ALA A 81 -11.07 -12.99 25.67
C ALA A 81 -9.56 -12.85 25.37
N GLY A 82 -9.03 -11.63 25.54
CA GLY A 82 -7.61 -11.30 25.33
C GLY A 82 -7.40 -10.18 24.31
N ASP A 83 -6.15 -9.79 24.11
CA ASP A 83 -5.76 -8.68 23.23
C ASP A 83 -5.11 -9.18 21.94
N ILE A 84 -5.66 -8.78 20.79
CA ILE A 84 -5.05 -8.95 19.48
C ILE A 84 -4.47 -7.59 19.08
N ARG A 85 -3.16 -7.51 18.84
CA ARG A 85 -2.52 -6.28 18.35
C ARG A 85 -1.97 -6.53 16.97
N CYS A 86 -2.45 -5.78 15.98
CA CYS A 86 -1.93 -5.83 14.63
C CYS A 86 -1.85 -4.43 14.02
N HIS A 87 -1.26 -4.32 12.84
CA HIS A 87 -1.24 -3.09 12.07
C HIS A 87 -1.27 -3.40 10.58
N THR A 88 -1.84 -2.48 9.81
CA THR A 88 -1.75 -2.53 8.35
C THR A 88 -0.37 -2.07 7.90
N MET A 89 -0.07 -2.20 6.61
CA MET A 89 1.16 -1.63 6.05
C MET A 89 1.09 -0.10 5.89
N ARG A 90 0.06 0.57 6.42
CA ARG A 90 -0.12 2.03 6.37
C ARG A 90 -0.03 2.66 7.76
N ARG A 91 0.96 2.25 8.57
CA ARG A 91 1.17 2.84 9.89
C ARG A 91 1.03 4.36 9.87
N SER A 92 0.24 4.88 10.80
CA SER A 92 -0.05 6.31 10.97
C SER A 92 1.18 7.17 11.32
N GLU A 93 2.37 6.57 11.44
CA GLU A 93 3.61 7.20 11.90
C GLU A 93 4.74 7.25 10.85
N ILE A 94 4.48 6.88 9.59
CA ILE A 94 5.53 6.96 8.54
C ILE A 94 5.86 8.43 8.28
N ARG A 95 7.04 8.86 8.74
CA ARG A 95 7.59 10.18 8.45
C ARG A 95 8.48 10.08 7.24
N VAL A 96 8.07 10.74 6.16
CA VAL A 96 8.91 10.93 4.96
C VAL A 96 9.59 12.28 5.08
N GLU A 97 10.87 12.34 4.71
CA GLU A 97 11.59 13.61 4.63
C GLU A 97 10.98 14.49 3.51
N GLU A 98 10.40 15.62 3.90
CA GLU A 98 9.84 16.63 2.99
C GLU A 98 10.85 17.73 2.67
N GLY A 99 11.92 17.86 3.47
CA GLY A 99 12.99 18.82 3.25
C GLY A 99 13.96 18.39 2.16
N GLY A 100 14.37 19.34 1.33
CA GLY A 100 15.39 19.13 0.31
C GLY A 100 16.05 20.45 -0.11
N VAL A 101 17.20 20.34 -0.78
CA VAL A 101 17.84 21.51 -1.38
C VAL A 101 17.07 21.87 -2.63
N SER A 102 16.37 23.00 -2.62
CA SER A 102 15.75 23.55 -3.82
C SER A 102 16.82 24.29 -4.62
N VAL A 103 17.09 23.80 -5.83
CA VAL A 103 17.92 24.50 -6.81
C VAL A 103 17.00 24.93 -7.94
N THR A 104 17.07 26.20 -8.33
CA THR A 104 16.35 26.66 -9.51
C THR A 104 16.94 26.01 -10.75
N VAL A 105 16.18 25.11 -11.36
CA VAL A 105 16.52 24.44 -12.62
C VAL A 105 15.51 24.84 -13.69
N ARG A 106 15.93 24.83 -14.95
CA ARG A 106 14.99 24.88 -16.06
C ARG A 106 14.29 23.53 -16.15
N LEU A 107 12.97 23.52 -16.09
CA LEU A 107 12.19 22.31 -16.28
C LEU A 107 12.34 21.81 -17.72
N ASP A 108 12.58 20.51 -17.85
CA ASP A 108 12.70 19.80 -19.12
C ASP A 108 12.07 18.40 -18.99
N PRO A 109 10.75 18.32 -18.72
CA PRO A 109 10.05 17.05 -18.62
C PRO A 109 9.97 16.36 -19.99
N ALA A 110 9.93 15.01 -20.00
CA ALA A 110 9.73 14.25 -21.23
C ALA A 110 8.32 14.50 -21.81
N VAL A 111 7.34 14.71 -20.93
CA VAL A 111 5.98 15.10 -21.29
C VAL A 111 5.84 16.62 -21.41
N THR A 112 5.40 17.10 -22.58
CA THR A 112 5.19 18.53 -22.86
C THR A 112 3.83 18.79 -23.51
N ARG A 113 3.34 20.03 -23.41
CA ARG A 113 2.07 20.48 -24.00
C ARG A 113 2.31 21.52 -25.10
N ARG A 114 1.56 21.42 -26.20
CA ARG A 114 1.38 22.52 -27.18
C ARG A 114 -0.10 22.70 -27.50
N GLY A 115 -0.71 23.77 -27.01
CA GLY A 115 -2.16 23.93 -27.06
C GLY A 115 -2.83 22.88 -26.17
N ASP A 116 -3.72 22.07 -26.74
CA ASP A 116 -4.36 20.95 -26.03
C ASP A 116 -3.68 19.60 -26.29
N THR A 117 -2.66 19.57 -27.15
CA THR A 117 -1.95 18.35 -27.53
C THR A 117 -0.80 18.08 -26.56
N VAL A 118 -0.73 16.85 -26.05
CA VAL A 118 0.31 16.35 -25.17
C VAL A 118 1.29 15.49 -25.96
N PHE A 119 2.58 15.69 -25.70
CA PHE A 119 3.68 15.00 -26.35
C PHE A 119 4.54 14.29 -25.32
N LEU A 120 4.99 13.07 -25.61
CA LEU A 120 6.06 12.37 -24.89
C LEU A 120 7.28 12.28 -25.81
N ASP A 121 8.41 12.85 -25.39
CA ASP A 121 9.64 12.93 -26.19
C ASP A 121 9.40 13.50 -27.60
N GLY A 122 8.46 14.45 -27.71
CA GLY A 122 8.06 15.10 -28.96
C GLY A 122 7.10 14.30 -29.83
N GLN A 123 6.71 13.08 -29.46
CA GLN A 123 5.66 12.32 -30.12
C GLN A 123 4.29 12.66 -29.51
N GLU A 124 3.30 12.98 -30.35
CA GLU A 124 1.92 13.19 -29.89
C GLU A 124 1.33 11.93 -29.28
N ILE A 125 0.77 12.05 -28.07
CA ILE A 125 0.20 10.92 -27.32
C ILE A 125 -1.27 11.12 -26.90
N ALA A 126 -1.73 12.36 -26.74
CA ALA A 126 -3.08 12.64 -26.26
C ALA A 126 -3.53 14.08 -26.55
N THR A 127 -4.84 14.30 -26.46
CA THR A 127 -5.44 15.63 -26.25
C THR A 127 -5.93 15.71 -24.82
N TRP A 128 -5.51 16.73 -24.06
CA TRP A 128 -5.80 16.83 -22.62
C TRP A 128 -5.94 18.29 -22.18
N HIS A 129 -6.94 18.60 -21.35
CA HIS A 129 -7.24 19.96 -20.90
C HIS A 129 -7.00 20.19 -19.39
N GLY A 130 -6.69 19.14 -18.63
CA GLY A 130 -6.37 19.23 -17.20
C GLY A 130 -4.86 19.44 -16.94
N PRO A 131 -4.40 19.48 -15.69
CA PRO A 131 -2.97 19.52 -15.38
C PRO A 131 -2.23 18.29 -15.91
N LEU A 132 -0.94 18.45 -16.25
CA LEU A 132 -0.05 17.33 -16.56
C LEU A 132 0.64 16.87 -15.28
N HIS A 133 0.37 15.64 -14.85
CA HIS A 133 1.02 15.07 -13.69
C HIS A 133 2.07 14.02 -14.07
N GLY A 134 3.11 13.93 -13.24
CA GLY A 134 4.02 12.80 -13.18
C GLY A 134 4.04 12.18 -11.78
N LEU A 135 4.58 10.97 -11.68
CA LEU A 135 4.76 10.27 -10.42
C LEU A 135 6.24 10.06 -10.13
N ALA A 136 6.75 10.59 -9.01
CA ALA A 136 8.05 10.17 -8.51
C ALA A 136 7.86 9.07 -7.46
N ALA A 137 8.47 7.91 -7.68
CA ALA A 137 8.38 6.75 -6.79
C ALA A 137 9.74 6.40 -6.17
N ASP A 138 9.80 6.34 -4.84
CA ASP A 138 10.93 5.77 -4.10
C ASP A 138 10.48 4.46 -3.45
N ILE A 139 11.06 3.34 -3.90
CA ILE A 139 10.72 1.99 -3.44
C ILE A 139 11.86 1.47 -2.56
N GLY A 140 11.86 1.92 -1.31
CA GLY A 140 12.78 1.44 -0.29
C GLY A 140 12.45 0.03 0.19
N THR A 141 13.40 -0.61 0.89
CA THR A 141 13.18 -1.92 1.51
C THR A 141 12.12 -1.85 2.60
N THR A 142 12.08 -0.77 3.37
CA THR A 142 11.14 -0.57 4.48
C THR A 142 9.95 0.28 4.10
N THR A 143 10.16 1.34 3.31
CA THR A 143 9.14 2.35 3.01
C THR A 143 9.03 2.55 1.51
N VAL A 144 7.80 2.69 1.02
CA VAL A 144 7.50 3.13 -0.34
C VAL A 144 6.88 4.51 -0.28
N VAL A 145 7.38 5.43 -1.11
CA VAL A 145 6.90 6.81 -1.18
C VAL A 145 6.53 7.13 -2.63
N LEU A 146 5.36 7.72 -2.82
CA LEU A 146 4.90 8.27 -4.08
C LEU A 146 4.70 9.77 -3.93
N ARG A 147 5.15 10.55 -4.92
CA ARG A 147 4.87 11.97 -5.05
C ARG A 147 4.21 12.25 -6.38
N LEU A 148 3.07 12.92 -6.34
CA LEU A 148 2.43 13.47 -7.51
C LEU A 148 3.06 14.83 -7.82
N VAL A 149 3.58 15.00 -9.03
CA VAL A 149 4.31 16.19 -9.46
C VAL A 149 3.56 16.86 -10.61
N ASP A 150 3.39 18.18 -10.55
CA ASP A 150 2.93 18.98 -11.69
C ASP A 150 4.12 19.15 -12.66
N LEU A 151 4.00 18.65 -13.88
CA LEU A 151 5.09 18.67 -14.86
C LEU A 151 5.30 20.04 -15.50
N GLU A 152 4.29 20.91 -15.48
CA GLU A 152 4.36 22.25 -16.05
C GLU A 152 5.04 23.23 -15.08
N HIS A 153 4.87 23.02 -13.77
CA HIS A 153 5.40 23.89 -12.71
C HIS A 153 6.53 23.27 -11.89
N GLY A 154 6.74 21.95 -11.97
CA GLY A 154 7.73 21.20 -11.19
C GLY A 154 7.42 21.06 -9.70
N SER A 155 6.22 21.46 -9.26
CA SER A 155 5.81 21.42 -7.86
C SER A 155 5.23 20.06 -7.47
N VAL A 156 5.53 19.59 -6.26
CA VAL A 156 4.86 18.43 -5.66
C VAL A 156 3.44 18.81 -5.26
N VAL A 157 2.45 18.14 -5.83
CA VAL A 157 1.02 18.35 -5.59
C VAL A 157 0.55 17.58 -4.35
N ALA A 158 1.01 16.33 -4.21
CA ALA A 158 0.64 15.45 -3.11
C ALA A 158 1.71 14.37 -2.90
N ALA A 159 1.70 13.76 -1.71
CA ALA A 159 2.54 12.62 -1.40
C ALA A 159 1.74 11.52 -0.69
N GLN A 160 2.10 10.27 -0.93
CA GLN A 160 1.58 9.09 -0.26
C GLN A 160 2.75 8.22 0.17
N SER A 161 2.63 7.54 1.32
CA SER A 161 3.65 6.60 1.77
C SER A 161 3.04 5.43 2.53
N PHE A 162 3.72 4.30 2.47
CA PHE A 162 3.32 3.07 3.15
C PHE A 162 4.55 2.18 3.40
N GLU A 163 4.46 1.28 4.37
CA GLU A 163 5.47 0.26 4.58
C GLU A 163 5.51 -0.68 3.39
N ASN A 164 6.70 -1.09 2.97
CA ASN A 164 6.84 -1.98 1.84
C ASN A 164 6.16 -3.32 2.16
N PRO A 165 5.06 -3.67 1.47
CA PRO A 165 4.28 -4.85 1.81
C PRO A 165 5.04 -6.14 1.55
N GLN A 166 6.18 -6.09 0.84
CA GLN A 166 7.05 -7.26 0.63
C GLN A 166 7.73 -7.75 1.92
N ARG A 167 7.55 -7.07 3.07
CA ARG A 167 8.03 -7.53 4.39
C ARG A 167 7.56 -8.95 4.74
N PHE A 168 6.38 -9.40 4.28
CA PHE A 168 5.96 -10.80 4.48
C PHE A 168 6.87 -11.82 3.80
N GLY A 169 7.64 -11.42 2.80
CA GLY A 169 8.62 -12.27 2.11
C GLY A 169 10.06 -12.04 2.54
N GLY A 170 10.32 -11.13 3.49
CA GLY A 170 11.66 -10.89 4.01
C GLY A 170 11.88 -9.46 4.50
N SER A 171 12.69 -9.34 5.56
CA SER A 171 13.11 -8.06 6.15
C SER A 171 14.13 -7.29 5.31
N ASP A 172 14.86 -7.98 4.42
CA ASP A 172 15.87 -7.38 3.55
C ASP A 172 15.80 -7.94 2.12
N VAL A 173 16.64 -7.39 1.24
CA VAL A 173 16.68 -7.75 -0.18
C VAL A 173 17.06 -9.21 -0.39
N MET A 174 18.01 -9.74 0.37
CA MET A 174 18.48 -11.12 0.19
C MET A 174 17.41 -12.12 0.59
N ALA A 175 16.74 -11.88 1.72
CA ALA A 175 15.61 -12.69 2.15
C ALA A 175 14.49 -12.72 1.11
N ARG A 176 14.18 -11.56 0.48
CA ARG A 176 13.17 -11.47 -0.59
C ARG A 176 13.55 -12.20 -1.86
N ILE A 177 14.83 -12.16 -2.25
CA ILE A 177 15.34 -12.93 -3.40
C ILE A 177 15.19 -14.44 -3.13
N THR A 178 15.56 -14.88 -1.93
CA THR A 178 15.38 -16.29 -1.52
C THR A 178 13.92 -16.67 -1.48
N TYR A 179 13.05 -15.81 -0.96
CA TYR A 179 11.60 -16.03 -0.93
C TYR A 179 11.04 -16.23 -2.34
N ASP A 180 11.31 -15.32 -3.28
CA ASP A 180 10.81 -15.41 -4.66
C ASP A 180 11.38 -16.62 -5.41
N SER A 181 12.59 -17.07 -5.06
CA SER A 181 13.17 -18.30 -5.60
C SER A 181 12.40 -19.56 -5.18
N ASN A 182 11.77 -19.53 -4.01
CA ASN A 182 11.01 -20.65 -3.45
C ASN A 182 9.50 -20.55 -3.70
N HIS A 183 8.99 -19.36 -4.05
CA HIS A 183 7.56 -19.09 -4.24
C HIS A 183 7.29 -18.59 -5.66
N PRO A 184 6.97 -19.50 -6.61
CA PRO A 184 6.64 -19.09 -7.97
C PRO A 184 5.36 -18.24 -8.00
N GLY A 185 5.24 -17.36 -9.00
CA GLY A 185 4.05 -16.54 -9.22
C GLY A 185 4.17 -15.06 -8.85
N ARG A 186 5.39 -14.58 -8.57
CA ARG A 186 5.75 -13.16 -8.39
C ARG A 186 4.91 -12.46 -7.32
N LEU A 187 4.74 -13.12 -6.18
CA LEU A 187 3.86 -12.65 -5.11
C LEU A 187 4.32 -11.29 -4.55
N LEU A 188 5.62 -11.09 -4.39
CA LEU A 188 6.17 -9.82 -3.92
C LEU A 188 5.88 -8.67 -4.91
N GLN A 189 6.04 -8.90 -6.21
CA GLN A 189 5.71 -7.92 -7.24
C GLN A 189 4.21 -7.60 -7.27
N ARG A 190 3.36 -8.63 -7.30
CA ARG A 190 1.89 -8.45 -7.38
C ARG A 190 1.34 -7.73 -6.16
N THR A 191 1.85 -8.03 -4.98
CA THR A 191 1.43 -7.36 -3.74
C THR A 191 1.85 -5.89 -3.77
N LEU A 192 3.11 -5.60 -4.14
CA LEU A 192 3.58 -4.22 -4.26
C LEU A 192 2.76 -3.41 -5.29
N LEU A 193 2.45 -3.98 -6.46
CA LEU A 193 1.63 -3.33 -7.48
C LEU A 193 0.20 -3.02 -7.01
N GLY A 194 -0.40 -3.90 -6.20
CA GLY A 194 -1.70 -3.63 -5.59
C GLY A 194 -1.67 -2.43 -4.63
N TYR A 195 -0.64 -2.37 -3.79
CA TYR A 195 -0.42 -1.24 -2.88
C TYR A 195 -0.12 0.08 -3.61
N LEU A 196 0.73 0.04 -4.65
CA LEU A 196 1.02 1.20 -5.51
C LEU A 196 -0.24 1.72 -6.19
N ARG A 197 -1.04 0.84 -6.80
CA ARG A 197 -2.32 1.22 -7.42
C ARG A 197 -3.20 1.96 -6.42
N ARG A 198 -3.36 1.41 -5.21
CA ARG A 198 -4.19 2.03 -4.19
C ARG A 198 -3.67 3.41 -3.77
N ALA A 199 -2.36 3.51 -3.55
CA ALA A 199 -1.74 4.79 -3.21
C ALA A 199 -1.90 5.84 -4.33
N ILE A 200 -1.87 5.43 -5.60
CA ILE A 200 -2.15 6.32 -6.74
C ILE A 200 -3.62 6.76 -6.76
N GLU A 201 -4.55 5.84 -6.51
CA GLU A 201 -6.00 6.18 -6.41
C GLU A 201 -6.27 7.20 -5.29
N ASP A 202 -5.54 7.12 -4.18
CA ASP A 202 -5.68 8.03 -3.04
C ASP A 202 -5.15 9.46 -3.31
N PHE A 203 -4.54 9.72 -4.48
CA PHE A 203 -4.27 11.09 -4.94
C PHE A 203 -5.52 11.82 -5.45
N HIS A 204 -6.61 11.10 -5.74
CA HIS A 204 -7.88 11.65 -6.21
C HIS A 204 -7.76 12.52 -7.49
N VAL A 205 -6.80 12.19 -8.36
CA VAL A 205 -6.67 12.78 -9.71
C VAL A 205 -7.10 11.78 -10.79
N PRO A 206 -7.55 12.25 -11.96
CA PRO A 206 -7.82 11.36 -13.09
C PRO A 206 -6.58 10.56 -13.47
N ALA A 207 -6.71 9.24 -13.67
CA ALA A 207 -5.57 8.38 -13.98
C ALA A 207 -4.90 8.73 -15.32
N ASP A 208 -5.67 9.24 -16.27
CA ASP A 208 -5.23 9.76 -17.57
C ASP A 208 -4.58 11.15 -17.49
N SER A 209 -4.52 11.75 -16.31
CA SER A 209 -3.73 12.97 -16.06
C SER A 209 -2.26 12.68 -15.72
N ILE A 210 -1.90 11.42 -15.44
CA ILE A 210 -0.55 11.00 -15.07
C ILE A 210 0.14 10.44 -16.31
N PHE A 211 1.10 11.18 -16.85
CA PHE A 211 1.71 10.88 -18.15
C PHE A 211 3.10 10.25 -18.06
N GLU A 212 3.81 10.40 -16.94
CA GLU A 212 5.11 9.80 -16.71
C GLU A 212 5.29 9.36 -15.24
N MET A 213 6.19 8.38 -15.03
CA MET A 213 6.63 7.89 -13.73
C MET A 213 8.12 7.59 -13.75
#